data_AF-A0A1V9XGH1-F1
#
_entry.id   AF-A0A1V9XGH1-F1
#
_cell.length_a   1.000
_cell.length_b   1.000
_cell.length_c   1.000
_cell.angle_alpha   90.00
_cell.angle_beta   90.00
_cell.angle_gamma   90.00
#
_symmetry.space_group_name_H-M   'P 1'
#
loop_
_entity.id
_entity.type
_entity.pdbx_description
1 polymer ?
#
loop_
_entity_poly.entity_id
_entity_poly.type
_entity_poly.pdbx_seq_one_letter_code
_entity_poly.pdbx_strand_id
1 'polypeptide(L)'
;MGKHKNRNRSVAKYSRENTELIKILEQLLDLTVQDVSEIPRDLLENFTRIRTLVERAKSLEKKFDEVPARSEKGMRELVDWGIRRGCFVRGVQVRCLKGLGPDEYGVFCTDSLQDSDIFLSVPLDLMLTSDHALERSGTLSPLLRSDAICSGMSNICLSLLLLNELAKNEESFWQKYICCLPSRYCTILYFNEDEMRLLSGSATLEEACKMYRSITRQYAYFKKKILTEPKWKEQPAARLFTYEAYSSVIDEGVYSSLVKQAGVLCALAAYRKKRGNDYEKRMVFLHVWRIDIKVY
;
A
#
# COMPACT_ATOMS: atom_id res chain seq x y z
N MET A 1 30.50 -52.17 -6.72
CA MET A 1 30.59 -51.34 -5.49
C MET A 1 30.41 -49.88 -5.88
N GLY A 2 29.28 -49.30 -5.50
CA GLY A 2 28.81 -48.00 -5.98
C GLY A 2 29.61 -46.82 -5.42
N LYS A 3 29.98 -45.88 -6.30
CA LYS A 3 30.55 -44.60 -5.91
C LYS A 3 29.41 -43.67 -5.46
N HIS A 4 29.31 -43.43 -4.16
CA HIS A 4 28.49 -42.35 -3.59
C HIS A 4 29.01 -41.00 -4.11
N LYS A 5 28.26 -40.37 -5.03
CA LYS A 5 28.41 -38.95 -5.37
C LYS A 5 27.77 -38.13 -4.26
N ASN A 6 28.61 -37.60 -3.37
CA ASN A 6 28.21 -36.66 -2.33
C ASN A 6 27.77 -35.35 -2.99
N ARG A 7 26.46 -35.05 -2.99
CA ARG A 7 25.89 -33.78 -3.46
C ARG A 7 26.12 -32.72 -2.38
N ASN A 8 27.28 -32.06 -2.40
CA ASN A 8 27.45 -30.80 -1.67
C ASN A 8 26.54 -29.76 -2.32
N ARG A 9 25.44 -29.42 -1.64
CA ARG A 9 24.66 -28.20 -1.90
C ARG A 9 25.61 -27.02 -1.66
N SER A 10 25.96 -26.31 -2.72
CA SER A 10 26.68 -25.04 -2.63
C SER A 10 25.84 -24.06 -1.82
N VAL A 11 26.25 -23.76 -0.59
CA VAL A 11 25.63 -22.71 0.22
C VAL A 11 25.93 -21.38 -0.49
N ALA A 12 24.89 -20.73 -1.01
CA ALA A 12 25.02 -19.43 -1.63
C ALA A 12 25.63 -18.45 -0.62
N LYS A 13 26.78 -17.87 -0.94
CA LYS A 13 27.48 -16.93 -0.05
C LYS A 13 26.82 -15.55 -0.17
N TYR A 14 25.94 -15.22 0.76
CA TYR A 14 25.31 -13.91 0.87
C TYR A 14 26.31 -12.85 1.37
N SER A 15 26.03 -11.57 1.10
CA SER A 15 26.78 -10.49 1.77
C SER A 15 26.57 -10.57 3.29
N ARG A 16 27.50 -10.00 4.06
CA ARG A 16 27.39 -9.94 5.53
C ARG A 16 26.09 -9.26 5.96
N GLU A 17 25.74 -8.16 5.29
CA GLU A 17 24.50 -7.40 5.49
C GLU A 17 23.25 -8.24 5.20
N ASN A 18 23.21 -8.97 4.09
CA ASN A 18 22.09 -9.84 3.76
C ASN A 18 21.93 -10.99 4.76
N THR A 19 23.05 -11.53 5.26
CA THR A 19 23.02 -12.59 6.29
C THR A 19 22.45 -12.06 7.60
N GLU A 20 22.84 -10.85 8.00
CA GLU A 20 22.30 -10.20 9.18
C GLU A 20 20.82 -9.84 9.01
N LEU A 21 20.44 -9.29 7.87
CA LEU A 21 19.05 -8.96 7.54
C LEU A 21 18.17 -10.22 7.60
N ILE A 22 18.59 -11.35 7.02
CA ILE A 22 17.83 -12.61 7.11
C ILE A 22 17.58 -13.02 8.57
N LYS A 23 18.57 -12.89 9.46
CA LYS A 23 18.38 -13.20 10.89
C LYS A 23 17.35 -12.28 11.55
N ILE A 24 17.37 -10.99 11.22
CA ILE A 24 16.38 -10.03 11.73
C ILE A 24 14.98 -10.39 11.21
N LEU A 25 14.85 -10.76 9.94
CA LEU A 25 13.57 -11.17 9.35
C LEU A 25 13.02 -12.45 10.00
N GLU A 26 13.87 -13.40 10.36
CA GLU A 26 13.47 -14.60 11.11
C GLU A 26 12.95 -14.24 12.50
N GLN A 27 13.65 -13.36 13.23
CA GLN A 27 13.18 -12.85 14.52
C GLN A 27 11.83 -12.11 14.41
N LEU A 28 11.64 -11.33 13.34
CA LEU A 28 10.36 -10.67 13.05
C LEU A 28 9.24 -11.68 12.77
N LEU A 29 9.50 -12.71 11.97
CA LEU A 29 8.52 -13.75 11.67
C LEU A 29 8.11 -14.49 12.95
N ASP A 30 9.07 -14.88 13.78
CA ASP A 30 8.78 -15.55 15.06
C ASP A 30 7.98 -14.65 16.00
N LEU A 31 8.38 -13.38 16.15
CA LEU A 31 7.72 -12.42 17.04
C LEU A 31 6.29 -12.04 16.59
N THR A 32 6.03 -12.05 15.29
CA THR A 32 4.73 -11.66 14.72
C THR A 32 3.71 -12.80 14.62
N VAL A 33 4.12 -14.04 14.96
CA VAL A 33 3.24 -15.21 15.07
C VAL A 33 2.86 -15.50 16.51
N GLN A 34 3.63 -15.02 17.48
CA GLN A 34 3.34 -15.18 18.91
C GLN A 34 1.99 -14.54 19.28
N ASP A 35 1.22 -15.27 20.09
CA ASP A 35 0.04 -14.73 20.74
C ASP A 35 0.44 -13.68 21.76
N VAL A 36 -0.27 -12.55 21.75
CA VAL A 36 -0.03 -11.44 22.65
C VAL A 36 -1.33 -11.18 23.37
N SER A 37 -1.25 -11.05 24.69
CA SER A 37 -2.38 -10.68 25.52
C SER A 37 -2.97 -9.35 25.05
N GLU A 38 -4.29 -9.22 25.12
CA GLU A 38 -5.02 -8.00 24.72
C GLU A 38 -4.86 -6.86 25.74
N ILE A 39 -4.02 -7.05 26.77
CA ILE A 39 -3.70 -6.01 27.75
C ILE A 39 -2.87 -4.90 27.08
N PRO A 40 -3.26 -3.62 27.20
CA PRO A 40 -2.58 -2.51 26.53
C PRO A 40 -1.06 -2.44 26.75
N ARG A 41 -0.59 -2.77 27.96
CA ARG A 41 0.85 -2.81 28.27
C ARG A 41 1.58 -3.82 27.39
N ASP A 42 1.04 -5.03 27.27
CA ASP A 42 1.66 -6.13 26.52
C ASP A 42 1.64 -5.84 25.01
N LEU A 43 0.55 -5.23 24.53
CA LEU A 43 0.42 -4.78 23.14
C LEU A 43 1.47 -3.73 22.77
N LEU A 44 1.66 -2.72 23.64
CA LEU A 44 2.66 -1.67 23.43
C LEU A 44 4.09 -2.22 23.55
N GLU A 45 4.36 -3.10 24.50
CA GLU A 45 5.68 -3.75 24.62
C GLU A 45 5.99 -4.59 23.38
N ASN A 46 5.03 -5.37 22.89
CA ASN A 46 5.17 -6.12 21.66
C ASN A 46 5.41 -5.20 20.45
N PHE A 47 4.67 -4.10 20.35
CA PHE A 47 4.86 -3.09 19.30
C PHE A 47 6.29 -2.52 19.33
N THR A 48 6.78 -2.07 20.49
CA THR A 48 8.15 -1.55 20.65
C THR A 48 9.20 -2.57 20.23
N ARG A 49 9.02 -3.85 20.60
CA ARG A 49 9.93 -4.94 20.19
C ARG A 49 9.95 -5.16 18.68
N ILE A 50 8.77 -5.20 18.04
CA ILE A 50 8.66 -5.32 16.58
C ILE A 50 9.31 -4.11 15.90
N ARG A 51 8.97 -2.89 16.34
CA ARG A 51 9.49 -1.64 15.79
C ARG A 51 11.02 -1.58 15.87
N THR A 52 11.61 -2.00 16.99
CA THR A 52 13.07 -2.04 17.15
C THR A 52 13.73 -2.93 16.11
N LEU A 53 13.14 -4.09 15.81
CA LEU A 53 13.66 -4.99 14.76
C LEU A 53 13.43 -4.42 13.36
N VAL A 54 12.30 -3.75 13.11
CA VAL A 54 12.02 -3.06 11.84
C VAL A 54 13.04 -1.94 11.58
N GLU A 55 13.33 -1.08 12.57
CA GLU A 55 14.32 -0.01 12.40
C GLU A 55 15.73 -0.57 12.14
N ARG A 56 16.09 -1.69 12.79
CA ARG A 56 17.34 -2.39 12.48
C ARG A 56 17.34 -2.94 11.05
N ALA A 57 16.25 -3.54 10.59
CA ALA A 57 16.12 -4.02 9.21
C ALA A 57 16.27 -2.86 8.22
N LYS A 58 15.58 -1.73 8.45
CA LYS A 58 15.68 -0.51 7.62
C LYS A 58 17.11 0.01 7.53
N SER A 59 17.89 -0.05 8.60
CA SER A 59 19.29 0.41 8.60
C SER A 59 20.22 -0.44 7.70
N LEU A 60 19.82 -1.69 7.39
CA LEU A 60 20.54 -2.60 6.49
C LEU A 60 20.00 -2.53 5.05
N GLU A 61 18.88 -1.86 4.84
CA GLU A 61 18.26 -1.70 3.54
C GLU A 61 18.77 -0.44 2.83
N LYS A 62 18.65 -0.44 1.50
CA LYS A 62 18.90 0.78 0.73
C LYS A 62 17.77 1.77 1.01
N LYS A 63 18.10 3.06 1.04
CA LYS A 63 17.11 4.12 1.18
C LYS A 63 16.12 4.08 0.02
N PHE A 64 14.84 4.20 0.33
CA PHE A 64 13.77 4.24 -0.66
C PHE A 64 13.46 5.69 -1.03
N ASP A 65 14.07 6.17 -2.13
CA ASP A 65 13.90 7.54 -2.64
C ASP A 65 13.19 7.57 -4.01
N GLU A 66 12.56 6.45 -4.42
CA GLU A 66 12.12 6.26 -5.81
C GLU A 66 10.69 6.70 -6.12
N VAL A 67 9.93 7.22 -5.14
CA VAL A 67 8.59 7.76 -5.42
C VAL A 67 8.72 9.19 -5.95
N PRO A 68 8.31 9.46 -7.20
CA PRO A 68 8.36 10.82 -7.75
C PRO A 68 7.48 11.76 -6.93
N ALA A 69 7.94 12.98 -6.70
CA ALA A 69 7.12 14.00 -6.08
C ALA A 69 5.94 14.34 -7.00
N ARG A 70 4.74 14.41 -6.43
CA ARG A 70 3.55 14.84 -7.17
C ARG A 70 3.74 16.27 -7.65
N SER A 71 3.35 16.54 -8.87
CA SER A 71 3.44 17.89 -9.44
C SER A 71 2.19 18.19 -10.26
N GLU A 72 1.84 19.47 -10.36
CA GLU A 72 0.69 19.86 -11.19
C GLU A 72 0.88 19.43 -12.65
N LYS A 73 2.13 19.42 -13.14
CA LYS A 73 2.48 18.88 -14.46
C LYS A 73 2.18 17.39 -14.53
N GLY A 74 2.64 16.60 -13.56
CA GLY A 74 2.35 15.16 -13.49
C GLY A 74 0.86 14.85 -13.45
N MET A 75 0.09 15.58 -12.65
CA MET A 75 -1.36 15.39 -12.57
C MET A 75 -2.07 15.72 -13.89
N ARG A 76 -1.64 16.77 -14.61
CA ARG A 76 -2.15 17.07 -15.96
C ARG A 76 -1.81 15.95 -16.94
N GLU A 77 -0.57 15.48 -16.93
CA GLU A 77 -0.13 14.38 -17.79
C GLU A 77 -0.91 13.07 -17.52
N LEU A 78 -1.27 12.80 -16.26
CA LEU A 78 -2.13 11.68 -15.88
C LEU A 78 -3.52 11.79 -16.50
N VAL A 79 -4.16 12.96 -16.37
CA VAL A 79 -5.50 13.20 -16.95
C VAL A 79 -5.45 13.06 -18.47
N ASP A 80 -4.47 13.69 -19.12
CA ASP A 80 -4.29 13.60 -20.57
C ASP A 80 -4.03 12.17 -21.04
N TRP A 81 -3.23 11.41 -20.28
CA TRP A 81 -2.98 9.99 -20.55
C TRP A 81 -4.27 9.17 -20.44
N GLY A 82 -5.07 9.39 -19.40
CA GLY A 82 -6.36 8.73 -19.23
C GLY A 82 -7.32 9.04 -20.38
N ILE A 83 -7.48 10.31 -20.76
CA ILE A 83 -8.37 10.74 -21.85
C ILE A 83 -7.96 10.08 -23.17
N ARG A 84 -6.66 10.08 -23.51
CA ARG A 84 -6.14 9.40 -24.72
C ARG A 84 -6.40 7.90 -24.72
N ARG A 85 -6.61 7.30 -23.55
CA ARG A 85 -6.88 5.87 -23.36
C ARG A 85 -8.37 5.56 -23.17
N GLY A 86 -9.25 6.53 -23.37
CA GLY A 86 -10.70 6.32 -23.32
C GLY A 86 -11.35 6.67 -21.99
N CYS A 87 -10.64 7.32 -21.06
CA CYS A 87 -11.31 7.95 -19.93
C CYS A 87 -12.24 9.06 -20.42
N PHE A 88 -13.45 9.09 -19.90
CA PHE A 88 -14.36 10.22 -20.06
C PHE A 88 -14.20 11.15 -18.86
N VAL A 89 -13.96 12.44 -19.10
CA VAL A 89 -13.86 13.46 -18.06
C VAL A 89 -14.64 14.69 -18.51
N ARG A 90 -15.61 15.14 -17.73
CA ARG A 90 -16.45 16.32 -18.03
C ARG A 90 -16.73 17.09 -16.75
N GLY A 91 -16.66 18.42 -16.80
CA GLY A 91 -17.11 19.27 -15.71
C GLY A 91 -16.29 19.16 -14.42
N VAL A 92 -15.11 18.55 -14.49
CA VAL A 92 -14.21 18.36 -13.35
C VAL A 92 -12.74 18.59 -13.73
N GLN A 93 -11.94 18.94 -12.75
CA GLN A 93 -10.51 19.17 -12.90
C GLN A 93 -9.77 18.75 -11.62
N VAL A 94 -8.51 18.35 -11.77
CA VAL A 94 -7.64 18.07 -10.64
C VAL A 94 -6.91 19.35 -10.22
N ARG A 95 -6.94 19.68 -8.93
CA ARG A 95 -6.19 20.82 -8.36
C ARG A 95 -5.50 20.45 -7.05
N CYS A 96 -4.44 21.18 -6.76
CA CYS A 96 -3.76 21.11 -5.47
C CYS A 96 -4.60 21.77 -4.37
N LEU A 97 -4.74 21.10 -3.22
CA LEU A 97 -5.40 21.62 -2.03
C LEU A 97 -4.41 22.42 -1.20
N LYS A 98 -4.41 23.74 -1.38
CA LYS A 98 -3.60 24.64 -0.57
C LYS A 98 -4.09 24.58 0.90
N GLY A 99 -3.17 24.29 1.82
CA GLY A 99 -3.43 24.36 3.26
C GLY A 99 -3.61 23.03 3.99
N LEU A 100 -3.69 21.89 3.29
CA LEU A 100 -3.74 20.55 3.91
C LEU A 100 -2.40 19.80 3.87
N GLY A 101 -1.42 20.31 3.12
CA GLY A 101 -0.06 19.80 3.06
C GLY A 101 0.60 20.08 1.71
N PRO A 102 1.93 19.97 1.60
CA PRO A 102 2.58 19.86 0.31
C PRO A 102 2.09 18.56 -0.34
N ASP A 103 1.68 18.64 -1.60
CA ASP A 103 1.27 17.52 -2.44
C ASP A 103 -0.18 17.02 -2.30
N GLU A 104 -1.09 17.65 -1.56
CA GLU A 104 -2.49 17.19 -1.57
C GLU A 104 -3.24 17.59 -2.86
N TYR A 105 -3.92 16.65 -3.50
CA TYR A 105 -4.72 16.89 -4.71
C TYR A 105 -6.14 16.36 -4.55
N GLY A 106 -7.07 17.03 -5.21
CA GLY A 106 -8.48 16.64 -5.25
C GLY A 106 -9.12 16.99 -6.57
N VAL A 107 -10.30 16.44 -6.78
CA VAL A 107 -11.13 16.68 -7.96
C VAL A 107 -12.16 17.76 -7.63
N PHE A 108 -12.19 18.82 -8.43
CA PHE A 108 -13.07 19.96 -8.27
C PHE A 108 -13.99 20.08 -9.47
N CYS A 109 -15.26 20.40 -9.22
CA CYS A 109 -16.19 20.71 -10.29
C CYS A 109 -15.79 22.03 -10.97
N THR A 110 -15.83 22.07 -12.29
CA THR A 110 -15.78 23.31 -13.09
C THR A 110 -17.17 23.81 -13.40
N ASP A 111 -18.13 22.90 -13.48
CA ASP A 111 -19.51 23.16 -13.87
C ASP A 111 -20.47 22.67 -12.78
N SER A 112 -21.73 23.07 -12.85
CA SER A 112 -22.79 22.49 -12.01
C SER A 112 -23.07 21.05 -12.44
N LEU A 113 -22.92 20.10 -11.52
CA LEU A 113 -23.31 18.70 -11.72
C LEU A 113 -24.64 18.41 -11.02
N GLN A 114 -25.49 17.63 -11.66
CA GLN A 114 -26.74 17.12 -11.08
C GLN A 114 -26.59 15.68 -10.59
N ASP A 115 -27.52 15.25 -9.74
CA ASP A 115 -27.59 13.86 -9.30
C ASP A 115 -27.69 12.93 -10.54
N SER A 116 -26.86 11.88 -10.55
CA SER A 116 -26.74 10.91 -11.65
C SER A 116 -26.01 11.39 -12.92
N ASP A 117 -25.42 12.60 -12.92
CA ASP A 117 -24.52 12.99 -14.01
C ASP A 117 -23.29 12.08 -14.05
N ILE A 118 -23.01 11.51 -15.23
CA ILE A 118 -21.71 10.90 -15.49
C ILE A 118 -20.74 12.03 -15.82
N PHE A 119 -19.73 12.21 -14.98
CA PHE A 119 -18.69 13.23 -15.13
C PHE A 119 -17.28 12.61 -15.19
N LEU A 120 -17.15 11.34 -14.85
CA LEU A 120 -15.92 10.55 -14.91
C LEU A 120 -16.25 9.10 -15.26
N SER A 121 -15.54 8.52 -16.23
CA SER A 121 -15.51 7.08 -16.48
C SER A 121 -14.07 6.64 -16.76
N VAL A 122 -13.67 5.50 -16.20
CA VAL A 122 -12.32 4.95 -16.32
C VAL A 122 -12.42 3.52 -16.86
N PRO A 123 -11.88 3.25 -18.06
CA PRO A 123 -11.78 1.90 -18.60
C PRO A 123 -11.03 0.93 -17.68
N LEU A 124 -11.50 -0.32 -17.62
CA LEU A 124 -10.96 -1.35 -16.72
C LEU A 124 -9.49 -1.71 -17.04
N ASP A 125 -9.07 -1.60 -18.29
CA ASP A 125 -7.70 -1.84 -18.75
C ASP A 125 -6.69 -0.82 -18.20
N LEU A 126 -7.16 0.33 -17.70
CA LEU A 126 -6.33 1.32 -17.01
C LEU A 126 -6.19 1.05 -15.51
N MET A 127 -7.01 0.16 -14.94
CA MET A 127 -6.97 -0.15 -13.51
C MET A 127 -5.86 -1.14 -13.16
N LEU A 128 -5.17 -0.89 -12.05
CA LEU A 128 -4.33 -1.90 -11.41
C LEU A 128 -5.23 -2.82 -10.58
N THR A 129 -5.32 -4.09 -10.98
CA THR A 129 -6.20 -5.08 -10.34
C THR A 129 -5.43 -6.30 -9.87
N SER A 130 -5.97 -7.01 -8.87
CA SER A 130 -5.45 -8.31 -8.43
C SER A 130 -5.46 -9.34 -9.56
N ASP A 131 -6.47 -9.30 -10.43
CA ASP A 131 -6.56 -10.21 -11.57
C ASP A 131 -5.45 -9.94 -12.59
N HIS A 132 -5.12 -8.66 -12.81
CA HIS A 132 -3.94 -8.31 -13.60
C HIS A 132 -2.66 -8.84 -12.96
N ALA A 133 -2.52 -8.72 -11.63
CA ALA A 133 -1.38 -9.27 -10.91
C ALA A 133 -1.27 -10.79 -11.10
N LEU A 134 -2.38 -11.52 -10.99
CA LEU A 134 -2.40 -12.97 -11.04
C LEU A 134 -2.30 -13.53 -12.46
N GLU A 135 -2.74 -12.81 -13.49
CA GLU A 135 -2.83 -13.36 -14.86
C GLU A 135 -1.92 -12.67 -15.88
N ARG A 136 -1.60 -11.39 -15.68
CA ARG A 136 -0.99 -10.53 -16.73
C ARG A 136 0.31 -9.85 -16.32
N SER A 137 0.86 -10.15 -15.14
CA SER A 137 2.12 -9.58 -14.64
C SER A 137 3.39 -10.34 -15.06
N GLY A 138 3.30 -11.18 -16.11
CA GLY A 138 4.46 -11.87 -16.70
C GLY A 138 5.06 -12.90 -15.75
N THR A 139 6.36 -12.78 -15.44
CA THR A 139 7.08 -13.71 -14.54
C THR A 139 6.65 -13.63 -13.09
N LEU A 140 5.95 -12.56 -12.69
CA LEU A 140 5.42 -12.38 -11.35
C LEU A 140 4.14 -13.22 -11.13
N SER A 141 3.28 -13.34 -12.14
CA SER A 141 1.98 -14.05 -12.06
C SER A 141 2.10 -15.48 -11.49
N PRO A 142 3.00 -16.36 -11.99
CA PRO A 142 3.13 -17.72 -11.45
C PRO A 142 3.62 -17.74 -9.99
N LEU A 143 4.42 -16.75 -9.58
CA LEU A 143 4.91 -16.63 -8.21
C LEU A 143 3.77 -16.26 -7.27
N LEU A 144 2.94 -15.29 -7.66
CA LEU A 144 1.78 -14.89 -6.87
C LEU A 144 0.76 -16.03 -6.74
N ARG A 145 0.46 -16.75 -7.81
CA ARG A 145 -0.48 -17.89 -7.76
C ARG A 145 0.01 -19.07 -6.91
N SER A 146 1.32 -19.30 -6.88
CA SER A 146 1.92 -20.40 -6.10
C SER A 146 2.22 -20.04 -4.65
N ASP A 147 2.09 -18.77 -4.28
CA ASP A 147 2.38 -18.28 -2.94
C ASP A 147 1.16 -18.41 -2.02
N ALA A 148 1.38 -18.96 -0.82
CA ALA A 148 0.32 -19.25 0.14
C ALA A 148 -0.34 -17.99 0.73
N ILE A 149 0.40 -16.87 0.81
CA ILE A 149 -0.14 -15.60 1.30
C ILE A 149 -0.93 -14.93 0.17
N CYS A 150 -0.34 -14.84 -1.03
CA CYS A 150 -0.97 -14.20 -2.18
C CYS A 150 -2.26 -14.89 -2.63
N SER A 151 -2.36 -16.23 -2.53
CA SER A 151 -3.55 -16.97 -2.94
C SER A 151 -4.80 -16.62 -2.12
N GLY A 152 -4.63 -16.19 -0.86
CA GLY A 152 -5.72 -15.78 0.02
C GLY A 152 -5.90 -14.27 0.18
N MET A 153 -4.97 -13.46 -0.32
CA MET A 153 -4.88 -12.02 -0.03
C MET A 153 -4.63 -11.20 -1.30
N SER A 154 -5.72 -10.82 -1.97
CA SER A 154 -5.69 -10.04 -3.22
C SER A 154 -5.03 -8.67 -3.07
N ASN A 155 -5.14 -8.08 -1.89
CA ASN A 155 -4.48 -6.82 -1.53
C ASN A 155 -2.94 -6.92 -1.60
N ILE A 156 -2.38 -8.04 -1.15
CA ILE A 156 -0.93 -8.28 -1.20
C ILE A 156 -0.48 -8.48 -2.64
N CYS A 157 -1.26 -9.22 -3.45
CA CYS A 157 -1.00 -9.36 -4.89
C CYS A 157 -0.92 -7.99 -5.58
N LEU A 158 -1.87 -7.09 -5.25
CA LEU A 158 -1.92 -5.75 -5.81
C LEU A 158 -0.71 -4.90 -5.37
N SER A 159 -0.33 -4.95 -4.09
CA SER A 159 0.84 -4.22 -3.59
C SER A 159 2.16 -4.71 -4.21
N LEU A 160 2.30 -6.03 -4.41
CA LEU A 160 3.47 -6.60 -5.10
C LEU A 160 3.49 -6.24 -6.59
N LEU A 161 2.33 -6.21 -7.25
CA LEU A 161 2.21 -5.71 -8.62
C LEU A 161 2.64 -4.24 -8.69
N LEU A 162 2.15 -3.39 -7.77
CA LEU A 162 2.49 -1.97 -7.75
C LEU A 162 4.00 -1.74 -7.56
N LEU A 163 4.65 -2.47 -6.65
CA LEU A 163 6.12 -2.41 -6.50
C LEU A 163 6.85 -2.88 -7.75
N ASN A 164 6.31 -3.90 -8.42
CA ASN A 164 6.91 -4.43 -9.64
C ASN A 164 6.81 -3.43 -10.80
N GLU A 165 5.68 -2.74 -10.93
CA GLU A 165 5.48 -1.68 -11.91
C GLU A 165 6.31 -0.43 -11.58
N LEU A 166 6.39 -0.04 -10.31
CA LEU A 166 7.27 1.04 -9.86
C LEU A 166 8.74 0.77 -10.25
N ALA A 167 9.20 -0.47 -10.06
CA ALA A 167 10.56 -0.88 -10.41
C ALA A 167 10.85 -0.92 -11.92
N LYS A 168 9.82 -0.93 -12.78
CA LYS A 168 9.96 -0.81 -14.24
C LYS A 168 10.11 0.65 -14.68
N ASN A 169 9.76 1.61 -13.83
CA ASN A 169 9.86 3.05 -14.10
C ASN A 169 9.23 3.41 -15.47
N GLU A 170 9.99 3.99 -16.41
CA GLU A 170 9.49 4.44 -17.73
C GLU A 170 8.92 3.32 -18.60
N GLU A 171 9.30 2.06 -18.35
CA GLU A 171 8.75 0.90 -19.05
C GLU A 171 7.37 0.48 -18.53
N SER A 172 6.93 1.02 -17.39
CA SER A 172 5.62 0.69 -16.83
C SER A 172 4.49 1.36 -17.62
N PHE A 173 3.46 0.57 -17.93
CA PHE A 173 2.22 1.08 -18.50
C PHE A 173 1.53 2.11 -17.56
N TRP A 174 1.62 1.88 -16.25
CA TRP A 174 1.00 2.73 -15.22
C TRP A 174 1.91 3.86 -14.74
N GLN A 175 3.04 4.13 -15.40
CA GLN A 175 4.00 5.12 -14.93
C GLN A 175 3.35 6.49 -14.66
N LYS A 176 2.44 6.96 -15.52
CA LYS A 176 1.74 8.23 -15.32
C LYS A 176 0.85 8.24 -14.08
N TYR A 177 0.27 7.09 -13.72
CA TYR A 177 -0.48 6.91 -12.48
C TYR A 177 0.45 6.85 -11.27
N ILE A 178 1.50 6.04 -11.34
CA ILE A 178 2.46 5.80 -10.25
C ILE A 178 3.17 7.10 -9.83
N CYS A 179 3.60 7.92 -10.80
CA CYS A 179 4.24 9.23 -10.53
C CYS A 179 3.30 10.24 -9.84
N CYS A 180 2.00 9.97 -9.81
CA CYS A 180 0.99 10.83 -9.19
C CYS A 180 0.52 10.29 -7.83
N LEU A 181 1.13 9.22 -7.32
CA LEU A 181 0.82 8.67 -6.01
C LEU A 181 1.36 9.55 -4.88
N PRO A 182 0.68 9.63 -3.73
CA PRO A 182 1.24 10.24 -2.54
C PRO A 182 2.57 9.58 -2.12
N SER A 183 3.54 10.41 -1.76
CA SER A 183 4.83 9.97 -1.19
C SER A 183 4.72 9.60 0.29
N ARG A 184 3.65 10.04 0.98
CA ARG A 184 3.38 9.78 2.39
C ARG A 184 1.88 9.64 2.63
N TYR A 185 1.55 8.83 3.63
CA TYR A 185 0.19 8.61 4.10
C TYR A 185 0.11 8.86 5.61
N CYS A 186 -1.05 9.25 6.10
CA CYS A 186 -1.31 9.41 7.53
C CYS A 186 -1.96 8.14 8.11
N THR A 187 -1.29 6.99 7.98
CA THR A 187 -1.75 5.72 8.53
C THR A 187 -1.02 5.40 9.84
N ILE A 188 -1.59 4.48 10.62
CA ILE A 188 -1.02 3.96 11.87
C ILE A 188 0.39 3.36 11.64
N LEU A 189 0.74 2.95 10.42
CA LEU A 189 2.07 2.41 10.11
C LEU A 189 3.20 3.41 10.38
N TYR A 190 2.89 4.69 10.30
CA TYR A 190 3.84 5.78 10.54
C TYR A 190 3.85 6.27 11.99
N PHE A 191 2.97 5.74 12.85
CA PHE A 191 2.90 6.18 14.24
C PHE A 191 4.18 5.78 14.99
N ASN A 192 4.66 6.69 15.82
CA ASN A 192 5.73 6.43 16.79
C ASN A 192 5.15 5.82 18.09
N GLU A 193 6.03 5.47 19.03
CA GLU A 193 5.61 4.84 20.28
C GLU A 193 4.71 5.75 21.13
N ASP A 194 4.96 7.05 21.15
CA ASP A 194 4.14 8.00 21.91
C ASP A 194 2.76 8.15 21.28
N GLU A 195 2.67 8.20 19.95
CA GLU A 195 1.41 8.23 19.20
C GLU A 195 0.60 6.94 19.40
N MET A 196 1.25 5.78 19.42
CA MET A 196 0.60 4.51 19.75
C MET A 196 0.10 4.48 21.19
N ARG A 197 0.85 5.05 22.15
CA ARG A 197 0.41 5.17 23.55
C ARG A 197 -0.85 6.02 23.70
N LEU A 198 -1.06 7.03 22.85
CA LEU A 198 -2.28 7.85 22.87
C LEU A 198 -3.55 7.05 22.53
N LEU A 199 -3.41 5.89 21.88
CA LEU A 199 -4.54 4.99 21.62
C LEU A 199 -4.90 4.13 22.85
N SER A 200 -4.14 4.20 23.94
CA SER A 200 -4.41 3.42 25.15
C SER A 200 -5.77 3.77 25.75
N GLY A 201 -6.54 2.74 26.08
CA GLY A 201 -7.90 2.89 26.61
C GLY A 201 -9.00 2.91 25.56
N SER A 202 -8.66 2.82 24.26
CA SER A 202 -9.62 2.56 23.19
C SER A 202 -9.42 1.17 22.59
N ALA A 203 -10.45 0.66 21.91
CA ALA A 203 -10.35 -0.55 21.10
C ALA A 203 -9.45 -0.38 19.86
N THR A 204 -9.05 0.86 19.51
CA THR A 204 -8.24 1.12 18.31
C THR A 204 -6.77 0.77 18.52
N LEU A 205 -6.27 0.70 19.75
CA LEU A 205 -4.90 0.27 20.03
C LEU A 205 -4.66 -1.17 19.58
N GLU A 206 -5.59 -2.06 19.90
CA GLU A 206 -5.47 -3.49 19.57
C GLU A 206 -5.45 -3.70 18.05
N GLU A 207 -6.37 -3.05 17.34
CA GLU A 207 -6.43 -3.09 15.88
C GLU A 207 -5.19 -2.46 15.23
N ALA A 208 -4.69 -1.35 15.77
CA ALA A 208 -3.45 -0.72 15.34
C ALA A 208 -2.24 -1.66 15.47
N CYS A 209 -2.08 -2.30 16.63
CA CYS A 209 -1.02 -3.27 16.90
C CYS A 209 -1.14 -4.52 16.00
N LYS A 210 -2.36 -5.06 15.82
CA LYS A 210 -2.64 -6.18 14.92
C LYS A 210 -2.28 -5.85 13.47
N MET A 211 -2.64 -4.66 13.00
CA MET A 211 -2.34 -4.20 11.65
C MET A 211 -0.82 -4.05 11.44
N TYR A 212 -0.13 -3.38 12.35
CA TYR A 212 1.33 -3.21 12.31
C TYR A 212 2.06 -4.56 12.31
N ARG A 213 1.63 -5.49 13.18
CA ARG A 213 2.14 -6.86 13.24
C ARG A 213 1.94 -7.62 11.93
N SER A 214 0.72 -7.55 11.36
CA SER A 214 0.37 -8.25 10.12
C SER A 214 1.22 -7.78 8.95
N ILE A 215 1.36 -6.46 8.76
CA ILE A 215 2.14 -5.88 7.66
C ILE A 215 3.63 -6.18 7.82
N THR A 216 4.15 -6.10 9.04
CA THR A 216 5.54 -6.43 9.33
C THR A 216 5.85 -7.91 9.04
N ARG A 217 4.92 -8.82 9.36
CA ARG A 217 5.03 -10.24 9.04
C ARG A 217 5.07 -10.47 7.53
N GLN A 218 4.19 -9.82 6.77
CA GLN A 218 4.15 -9.93 5.32
C GLN A 218 5.44 -9.39 4.69
N TYR A 219 5.93 -8.22 5.14
CA TYR A 219 7.23 -7.69 4.74
C TYR A 219 8.35 -8.71 4.98
N ALA A 220 8.47 -9.24 6.21
CA ALA A 220 9.55 -10.14 6.58
C ALA A 220 9.51 -11.43 5.74
N TYR A 221 8.31 -11.94 5.47
CA TYR A 221 8.09 -13.10 4.62
C TYR A 221 8.59 -12.85 3.19
N PHE A 222 8.11 -11.81 2.51
CA PHE A 222 8.49 -11.56 1.11
C PHE A 222 9.95 -11.11 0.98
N LYS A 223 10.46 -10.28 1.89
CA LYS A 223 11.86 -9.87 1.90
C LYS A 223 12.78 -11.08 2.03
N LYS A 224 12.47 -12.02 2.93
CA LYS A 224 13.24 -13.26 3.08
C LYS A 224 13.25 -14.05 1.77
N LYS A 225 12.09 -14.23 1.12
CA LYS A 225 12.00 -14.93 -0.17
C LYS A 225 12.79 -14.25 -1.27
N ILE A 226 12.75 -12.92 -1.36
CA ILE A 226 13.55 -12.15 -2.32
C ILE A 226 15.06 -12.37 -2.11
N LEU A 227 15.49 -12.52 -0.85
CA LEU A 227 16.91 -12.75 -0.54
C LEU A 227 17.33 -14.20 -0.77
N THR A 228 16.46 -15.19 -0.54
CA THR A 228 16.82 -16.62 -0.54
C THR A 228 16.41 -17.39 -1.80
N GLU A 229 15.36 -16.96 -2.51
CA GLU A 229 14.79 -17.65 -3.66
C GLU A 229 15.11 -16.91 -4.98
N PRO A 230 15.86 -17.53 -5.92
CA PRO A 230 16.27 -16.87 -7.17
C PRO A 230 15.10 -16.29 -7.98
N LYS A 231 14.00 -17.04 -8.09
CA LYS A 231 12.80 -16.64 -8.83
C LYS A 231 12.19 -15.32 -8.35
N TRP A 232 12.26 -15.03 -7.05
CA TRP A 232 11.79 -13.77 -6.48
C TRP A 232 12.81 -12.66 -6.65
N LYS A 233 14.10 -12.98 -6.53
CA LYS A 233 15.21 -12.03 -6.72
C LYS A 233 15.30 -11.47 -8.15
N GLU A 234 14.87 -12.25 -9.13
CA GLU A 234 14.86 -11.85 -10.55
C GLU A 234 13.73 -10.87 -10.90
N GLN A 235 12.71 -10.72 -10.04
CA GLN A 235 11.60 -9.80 -10.32
C GLN A 235 12.06 -8.34 -10.21
N PRO A 236 11.55 -7.43 -11.06
CA PRO A 236 11.79 -6.00 -10.93
C PRO A 236 11.60 -5.48 -9.50
N ALA A 237 10.50 -5.89 -8.83
CA ALA A 237 10.19 -5.49 -7.46
C ALA A 237 11.32 -5.77 -6.45
N ALA A 238 12.15 -6.79 -6.66
CA ALA A 238 13.24 -7.17 -5.75
C ALA A 238 14.27 -6.05 -5.56
N ARG A 239 14.43 -5.17 -6.56
CA ARG A 239 15.37 -4.04 -6.50
C ARG A 239 14.95 -3.00 -5.47
N LEU A 240 13.65 -2.82 -5.31
CA LEU A 240 13.04 -1.75 -4.50
C LEU A 240 12.43 -2.24 -3.19
N PHE A 241 12.38 -3.56 -2.99
CA PHE A 241 11.66 -4.13 -1.86
C PHE A 241 12.37 -3.81 -0.54
N THR A 242 11.93 -2.75 0.13
CA THR A 242 12.33 -2.35 1.48
C THR A 242 11.10 -2.28 2.38
N TYR A 243 11.27 -2.16 3.69
CA TYR A 243 10.13 -1.96 4.60
C TYR A 243 9.34 -0.69 4.23
N GLU A 244 10.05 0.40 3.93
CA GLU A 244 9.45 1.68 3.54
C GLU A 244 8.68 1.58 2.22
N ALA A 245 9.26 0.91 1.22
CA ALA A 245 8.58 0.69 -0.05
C ALA A 245 7.32 -0.15 0.13
N TYR A 246 7.43 -1.26 0.88
CA TYR A 246 6.32 -2.18 1.11
C TYR A 246 5.18 -1.56 1.90
N SER A 247 5.49 -0.86 3.01
CA SER A 247 4.48 -0.14 3.79
C SER A 247 3.76 0.94 2.97
N SER A 248 4.50 1.70 2.15
CA SER A 248 3.92 2.73 1.30
C SER A 248 2.94 2.18 0.26
N VAL A 249 3.24 1.04 -0.38
CA VAL A 249 2.32 0.43 -1.37
C VAL A 249 1.14 -0.30 -0.73
N ILE A 250 1.28 -0.79 0.49
CA ILE A 250 0.18 -1.38 1.25
C ILE A 250 -0.79 -0.28 1.67
N ASP A 251 -0.28 0.87 2.11
CA ASP A 251 -1.13 2.00 2.42
C ASP A 251 -1.91 2.51 1.22
N GLU A 252 -1.31 2.54 0.03
CA GLU A 252 -2.03 2.91 -1.18
C GLU A 252 -3.05 1.85 -1.63
N GLY A 253 -2.62 0.60 -1.71
CA GLY A 253 -3.42 -0.51 -2.23
C GLY A 253 -4.54 -0.97 -1.30
N VAL A 254 -4.38 -0.81 0.02
CA VAL A 254 -5.31 -1.34 1.03
C VAL A 254 -6.12 -0.24 1.69
N TYR A 255 -5.50 0.85 2.13
CA TYR A 255 -6.15 1.78 3.06
C TYR A 255 -6.56 3.11 2.41
N SER A 256 -5.74 3.68 1.53
CA SER A 256 -6.06 4.90 0.77
C SER A 256 -7.27 4.67 -0.15
N SER A 257 -7.32 3.52 -0.82
CA SER A 257 -8.42 3.15 -1.73
C SER A 257 -9.73 2.89 -0.97
N LEU A 258 -9.70 2.19 0.18
CA LEU A 258 -10.87 1.94 1.03
C LEU A 258 -11.34 3.19 1.79
N VAL A 259 -10.41 4.03 2.28
CA VAL A 259 -10.73 5.29 2.96
C VAL A 259 -11.27 6.33 1.96
N LYS A 260 -10.76 6.38 0.72
CA LYS A 260 -11.32 7.23 -0.34
C LYS A 260 -12.66 6.73 -0.86
N GLN A 261 -12.87 5.41 -0.99
CA GLN A 261 -14.18 4.86 -1.35
C GLN A 261 -15.24 5.08 -0.24
N ALA A 262 -14.85 5.04 1.03
CA ALA A 262 -15.75 5.35 2.15
C ALA A 262 -16.01 6.86 2.34
N GLY A 263 -15.02 7.72 2.05
CA GLY A 263 -15.14 9.17 2.20
C GLY A 263 -16.11 9.84 1.21
N VAL A 264 -16.29 9.27 0.01
CA VAL A 264 -17.13 9.86 -1.03
C VAL A 264 -18.64 9.68 -0.76
N LEU A 265 -19.05 8.61 -0.06
CA LEU A 265 -20.47 8.37 0.23
C LEU A 265 -21.00 9.15 1.45
N CYS A 266 -20.14 9.51 2.41
CA CYS A 266 -20.57 10.35 3.54
C CYS A 266 -20.80 11.81 3.14
N ALA A 267 -20.11 12.31 2.11
CA ALA A 267 -20.37 13.65 1.55
C ALA A 267 -21.74 13.72 0.84
N LEU A 268 -22.23 12.62 0.26
CA LEU A 268 -23.52 12.57 -0.42
C LEU A 268 -24.70 12.36 0.56
N ALA A 269 -24.51 11.67 1.68
CA ALA A 269 -25.55 11.51 2.69
C ALA A 269 -25.85 12.80 3.47
N ALA A 270 -24.85 13.69 3.65
CA ALA A 270 -25.05 15.00 4.26
C ALA A 270 -25.78 16.00 3.34
N TYR A 271 -25.82 15.76 2.03
CA TYR A 271 -26.50 16.65 1.07
C TYR A 271 -28.02 16.49 1.06
N ARG A 272 -28.58 15.45 1.71
CA ARG A 272 -30.02 15.13 1.60
C ARG A 272 -30.95 15.73 2.67
N LYS A 273 -30.47 16.57 3.60
CA LYS A 273 -31.39 17.31 4.48
C LYS A 273 -30.80 18.57 5.14
N LYS A 274 -30.98 19.72 4.50
CA LYS A 274 -31.21 20.98 5.24
C LYS A 274 -32.00 21.98 4.38
N ARG A 275 -33.32 22.00 4.57
CA ARG A 275 -34.12 23.21 4.32
C ARG A 275 -33.67 24.26 5.33
N GLY A 276 -33.42 25.48 4.86
CA GLY A 276 -33.27 26.66 5.70
C GLY A 276 -31.85 27.23 5.71
N ASN A 277 -31.76 28.46 5.21
CA ASN A 277 -30.58 29.33 5.20
C ASN A 277 -29.86 29.36 6.55
N ASP A 278 -28.68 28.74 6.64
CA ASP A 278 -27.51 29.37 7.25
C ASP A 278 -26.25 28.56 6.97
N TYR A 279 -25.22 29.23 6.45
CA TYR A 279 -23.94 28.63 6.06
C TYR A 279 -22.97 28.64 7.24
N GLU A 280 -22.96 27.58 8.04
CA GLU A 280 -21.83 27.29 8.94
C GLU A 280 -21.18 25.97 8.54
N LYS A 281 -19.93 26.05 8.05
CA LYS A 281 -19.08 24.90 7.73
C LYS A 281 -18.65 24.21 9.03
N ARG A 282 -19.17 23.01 9.29
CA ARG A 282 -18.58 22.10 10.29
C ARG A 282 -18.37 20.72 9.65
N MET A 283 -17.10 20.33 9.52
CA MET A 283 -16.68 18.96 9.25
C MET A 283 -16.99 18.10 10.47
N VAL A 284 -17.70 16.99 10.27
CA VAL A 284 -17.86 15.94 11.28
C VAL A 284 -17.34 14.64 10.68
N PHE A 285 -16.31 14.07 11.30
CA PHE A 285 -15.80 12.74 10.97
C PHE A 285 -16.50 11.71 11.86
N LEU A 286 -17.12 10.71 11.25
CA LEU A 286 -17.62 9.52 11.92
C LEU A 286 -17.19 8.30 11.11
N HIS A 287 -16.44 7.41 11.75
CA HIS A 287 -16.04 6.12 11.20
C HIS A 287 -17.24 5.18 11.10
N VAL A 288 -17.23 4.27 10.10
CA VAL A 288 -17.44 2.81 10.24
C VAL A 288 -18.20 2.14 9.04
N TRP A 289 -17.68 0.95 8.64
CA TRP A 289 -18.13 -0.23 7.84
C TRP A 289 -18.66 -0.16 6.38
N ARG A 290 -17.86 -0.77 5.49
CA ARG A 290 -18.11 -1.73 4.36
C ARG A 290 -19.31 -1.51 3.42
N ILE A 291 -19.05 -1.38 2.11
CA ILE A 291 -20.07 -1.43 1.04
C ILE A 291 -19.59 -2.31 -0.12
N ASP A 292 -20.46 -3.24 -0.55
CA ASP A 292 -20.30 -4.14 -1.69
C ASP A 292 -20.41 -3.38 -3.03
N ILE A 293 -19.46 -3.64 -3.94
CA ILE A 293 -19.49 -3.15 -5.32
C ILE A 293 -20.33 -4.11 -6.16
N LYS A 294 -21.47 -3.63 -6.69
CA LYS A 294 -22.15 -4.32 -7.79
C LYS A 294 -21.46 -3.99 -9.10
N VAL A 295 -20.85 -5.02 -9.69
CA VAL A 295 -20.34 -5.03 -11.06
C VAL A 295 -21.55 -5.13 -12.01
N TYR A 296 -21.66 -4.22 -12.97
CA TYR A 296 -22.53 -4.37 -14.14
C TYR A 296 -21.67 -4.82 -15.33
#